data_AF-A0A4R2Q7T1-F1
#
_entry.id   AF-A0A4R2Q7T1-F1
#
_cell.length_a   1.000
_cell.length_b   1.000
_cell.length_c   1.000
_cell.angle_alpha   90.00
_cell.angle_beta   90.00
_cell.angle_gamma   90.00
#
_symmetry.space_group_name_H-M   'P 1'
#
loop_
_entity.id
_entity.type
_entity.pdbx_description
1 polymer ?
#
loop_
_entity_poly.entity_id
_entity_poly.type
_entity_poly.pdbx_seq_one_letter_code
_entity_poly.pdbx_strand_id
1 'polypeptide(L)'
;MTPIEKVRARAEALADLGLGYYATDREIEQAWHHIARTCHPDRDAAEIDRFTRAKLARDFLIGEARASAAPGPAHGGIVPRRVRRRGPATAVRPAMPAT
;
A
#
# COMPACT_ATOMS: atom_id res chain seq x y z
N MET A 1 21.43 -12.53 5.90
CA MET A 1 20.24 -12.89 6.70
C MET A 1 19.95 -14.37 6.51
N THR A 2 20.08 -15.11 7.61
CA THR A 2 19.65 -16.50 7.74
C THR A 2 18.12 -16.60 7.65
N PRO A 3 17.57 -17.78 7.35
CA PRO A 3 16.12 -17.98 7.29
C PRO A 3 15.40 -17.63 8.60
N ILE A 4 16.04 -17.89 9.74
CA ILE A 4 15.50 -17.61 11.08
C ILE A 4 15.41 -16.10 11.30
N GLU A 5 16.43 -15.34 10.87
CA GLU A 5 16.41 -13.88 10.97
C GLU A 5 15.32 -13.26 10.09
N LYS A 6 15.03 -13.82 8.91
CA LYS A 6 13.92 -13.36 8.06
C LYS A 6 12.57 -13.54 8.74
N VAL A 7 12.33 -14.70 9.36
CA VAL A 7 11.08 -14.99 10.08
C VAL A 7 10.91 -14.05 11.27
N ARG A 8 11.98 -13.77 12.01
CA ARG A 8 11.96 -12.80 13.12
C ARG A 8 11.66 -11.40 12.64
N ALA A 9 12.37 -10.91 11.61
CA ALA A 9 12.14 -9.59 11.04
C ALA A 9 10.71 -9.42 10.51
N ARG A 10 10.13 -10.47 9.90
CA ARG A 10 8.74 -10.48 9.48
C ARG A 10 7.78 -10.37 10.67
N ALA A 11 8.02 -11.12 11.74
CA ALA A 11 7.20 -11.07 12.95
C ALA A 11 7.27 -9.68 13.63
N GLU A 12 8.45 -9.08 13.68
CA GLU A 12 8.66 -7.72 14.21
C GLU A 12 7.94 -6.67 13.36
N ALA A 13 8.03 -6.76 12.03
CA ALA A 13 7.32 -5.87 11.12
C ALA A 13 5.79 -5.96 11.27
N LEU A 14 5.26 -7.17 11.48
CA LEU A 14 3.82 -7.37 11.75
C LEU A 14 3.42 -6.82 13.12
N ALA A 15 4.25 -6.99 14.15
CA ALA A 15 4.03 -6.45 15.47
C ALA A 15 4.00 -4.90 15.47
N ASP A 16 4.89 -4.27 14.70
CA ASP A 16 4.92 -2.80 14.52
C ASP A 16 3.66 -2.25 13.84
N LEU A 17 2.97 -3.07 13.03
CA LEU A 17 1.65 -2.75 12.46
C LEU A 17 0.49 -3.15 13.38
N GLY A 18 0.75 -3.79 14.52
CA GLY A 18 -0.26 -4.32 15.44
C GLY A 18 -0.99 -5.57 14.90
N LEU A 19 -0.35 -6.30 13.99
CA LEU A 19 -0.93 -7.45 13.30
C LEU A 19 -0.37 -8.78 13.82
N GLY A 20 -1.19 -9.84 13.71
CA GLY A 20 -0.77 -11.20 14.02
C GLY A 20 0.10 -11.80 12.91
N TYR A 21 0.80 -12.90 13.23
CA TYR A 21 1.73 -13.60 12.32
C TYR A 21 1.09 -14.04 10.97
N TYR A 22 -0.20 -14.32 11.00
CA TYR A 22 -0.99 -14.80 9.86
C TYR A 22 -1.74 -13.69 9.11
N ALA A 23 -1.42 -12.41 9.37
CA ALA A 23 -2.08 -11.30 8.68
C ALA A 23 -1.86 -11.38 7.16
N THR A 24 -2.94 -11.14 6.44
CA THR A 24 -3.00 -11.10 4.98
C THR A 24 -2.46 -9.77 4.45
N ASP A 25 -2.07 -9.75 3.18
CA ASP A 25 -1.61 -8.52 2.50
C ASP A 25 -2.64 -7.38 2.62
N ARG A 26 -3.93 -7.71 2.52
CA ARG A 26 -5.03 -6.76 2.67
C ARG A 26 -5.14 -6.19 4.10
N GLU A 27 -4.82 -6.98 5.13
CA GLU A 27 -4.78 -6.51 6.52
C GLU A 27 -3.57 -5.63 6.78
N ILE A 28 -2.42 -5.98 6.20
CA ILE A 28 -1.18 -5.17 6.21
C ILE A 28 -1.45 -3.79 5.60
N GLU A 29 -2.10 -3.73 4.43
CA GLU A 29 -2.45 -2.46 3.81
C GLU A 29 -3.45 -1.66 4.64
N GLN A 30 -4.49 -2.30 5.18
CA GLN A 30 -5.48 -1.62 6.02
C GLN A 30 -4.88 -1.04 7.29
N ALA A 31 -4.03 -1.79 7.99
CA ALA A 31 -3.34 -1.32 9.18
C ALA A 31 -2.43 -0.14 8.86
N TRP A 32 -1.66 -0.24 7.77
CA TRP A 32 -0.86 0.88 7.28
C TRP A 32 -1.72 2.12 6.99
N HIS A 33 -2.82 1.98 6.24
CA HIS A 33 -3.69 3.10 5.91
C HIS A 33 -4.34 3.73 7.13
N HIS A 34 -4.59 2.96 8.18
CA HIS A 34 -5.07 3.47 9.46
C HIS A 34 -3.99 4.29 10.16
N ILE A 35 -2.79 3.73 10.36
CA ILE A 35 -1.67 4.42 11.01
C ILE A 35 -1.28 5.68 10.25
N ALA A 36 -1.18 5.61 8.92
CA ALA A 36 -0.82 6.75 8.08
C ALA A 36 -1.83 7.90 8.14
N ARG A 37 -3.11 7.62 8.45
CA ARG A 37 -4.15 8.65 8.62
C ARG A 37 -4.15 9.27 10.01
N THR A 38 -3.81 8.48 11.01
CA THR A 38 -3.83 8.88 12.43
C THR A 38 -2.54 9.58 12.83
N CYS A 39 -1.40 9.03 12.43
CA CYS A 39 -0.05 9.48 12.79
C CYS A 39 0.61 10.30 11.67
N HIS A 40 -0.18 10.94 10.80
CA HIS A 40 0.39 11.73 9.72
C HIS A 40 1.16 12.93 10.31
N PRO A 41 2.39 13.21 9.85
CA PRO A 41 3.23 14.28 10.41
C PRO A 41 2.62 15.69 10.28
N ASP A 42 1.71 15.87 9.31
CA ASP A 42 0.92 17.10 9.15
C ASP A 42 -0.10 17.31 10.28
N ARG A 43 -0.50 16.23 10.97
CA ARG A 43 -1.44 16.28 12.09
C ARG A 43 -0.72 16.31 13.43
N ASP A 44 0.32 15.50 13.56
CA ASP A 44 1.11 15.43 14.78
C ASP A 44 2.56 15.06 14.48
N ALA A 45 3.49 16.00 14.71
CA ALA A 45 4.91 15.79 14.47
C ALA A 45 5.55 14.86 15.52
N ALA A 46 4.94 14.66 16.69
CA ALA A 46 5.46 13.74 17.70
C ALA A 46 5.32 12.27 17.26
N GLU A 47 4.37 11.99 16.35
CA GLU A 47 4.12 10.64 15.82
C GLU A 47 4.93 10.31 14.55
N ILE A 48 5.90 11.16 14.16
CA ILE A 48 6.79 10.93 13.00
C ILE A 48 7.54 9.60 13.12
N ASP A 49 8.02 9.26 14.31
CA ASP A 49 8.79 8.04 14.55
C ASP A 49 7.91 6.80 14.29
N ARG A 50 6.69 6.82 14.85
CA ARG A 50 5.70 5.77 14.67
C ARG A 50 5.27 5.62 13.20
N PHE A 51 5.08 6.73 12.49
CA PHE A 51 4.80 6.72 11.06
C PHE A 51 5.95 6.10 10.26
N THR A 52 7.19 6.49 10.57
CA THR A 52 8.39 6.01 9.89
C THR A 52 8.58 4.51 10.12
N ARG A 53 8.39 4.04 11.35
CA ARG A 53 8.47 2.62 11.72
C ARG A 53 7.43 1.77 10.99
N ALA A 54 6.16 2.20 11.01
CA ALA A 54 5.09 1.51 10.29
C ALA A 54 5.32 1.48 8.77
N LYS A 55 5.92 2.54 8.21
CA LYS A 55 6.27 2.60 6.79
C LYS A 55 7.35 1.59 6.41
N LEU A 56 8.42 1.51 7.21
CA LEU A 56 9.52 0.56 7.00
C LEU A 56 9.03 -0.89 7.14
N ALA A 57 8.19 -1.17 8.14
CA ALA A 57 7.58 -2.48 8.33
C ALA A 57 6.75 -2.92 7.12
N ARG A 58 5.89 -2.03 6.60
CA ARG A 58 5.11 -2.30 5.38
C ARG A 58 6.01 -2.55 4.17
N ASP A 59 7.01 -1.70 3.95
CA ASP A 59 7.92 -1.82 2.80
C ASP A 59 8.68 -3.14 2.83
N PHE A 60 9.14 -3.57 4.01
CA PHE A 60 9.76 -4.88 4.20
C PHE A 60 8.80 -6.03 3.86
N LEU A 61 7.55 -5.98 4.33
CA LEU A 61 6.56 -7.03 4.06
C LEU A 61 6.19 -7.12 2.57
N ILE A 62 6.06 -5.99 1.88
CA ILE A 62 5.80 -5.94 0.44
C ILE A 62 7.03 -6.40 -0.35
N GLY A 63 8.23 -6.02 0.10
CA GLY A 63 9.50 -6.47 -0.47
C GLY A 63 9.69 -7.98 -0.34
N GLU A 64 9.34 -8.56 0.82
CA GLU A 64 9.39 -10.00 1.06
C GLU A 64 8.33 -10.75 0.24
N ALA A 65 7.09 -10.26 0.18
CA ALA A 65 6.05 -10.82 -0.66
C ALA A 65 6.47 -10.83 -2.15
N ARG A 66 7.14 -9.77 -2.62
CA ARG A 66 7.69 -9.68 -3.98
C ARG A 66 8.89 -10.60 -4.22
N ALA A 67 9.78 -10.73 -3.24
CA ALA A 67 10.92 -11.64 -3.32
C ALA A 67 10.48 -13.11 -3.29
N SER A 68 9.45 -13.42 -2.51
CA SER A 68 8.78 -14.73 -2.49
C SER A 68 7.96 -14.98 -3.75
N ALA A 69 7.44 -13.92 -4.40
CA ALA A 69 6.76 -13.97 -5.69
C ALA A 69 7.72 -13.81 -6.89
N ALA A 70 9.04 -13.92 -6.69
CA ALA A 70 10.00 -13.88 -7.79
C ALA A 70 9.61 -14.93 -8.85
N PRO A 71 9.59 -14.57 -10.14
CA PRO A 71 9.03 -15.40 -11.17
C PRO A 71 9.90 -16.65 -11.36
N GLY A 72 9.32 -17.83 -11.12
CA GLY A 72 9.64 -18.99 -11.96
C GLY A 72 9.39 -18.63 -13.43
N PRO A 73 10.03 -19.33 -14.40
CA PRO A 73 10.02 -18.93 -15.80
C PRO A 73 8.59 -18.63 -16.27
N ALA A 74 8.44 -17.46 -16.86
CA ALA A 74 7.18 -16.79 -17.16
C ALA A 74 6.00 -17.72 -17.50
N HIS A 75 4.95 -17.68 -16.67
CA HIS A 75 3.58 -17.92 -17.11
C HIS A 75 2.77 -16.69 -16.74
N GLY A 76 2.27 -16.02 -17.77
CA GLY A 76 1.68 -14.68 -17.70
C GLY A 76 0.57 -14.55 -16.65
N GLY A 77 0.59 -13.43 -15.93
CA GLY A 77 -0.42 -13.11 -14.91
C GLY A 77 -0.50 -11.61 -14.63
N ILE A 78 -1.23 -10.91 -15.50
CA ILE A 78 -2.04 -9.69 -15.25
C ILE A 78 -1.40 -8.58 -14.39
N VAL A 79 -0.86 -7.57 -15.05
CA VAL A 79 -0.69 -6.22 -14.47
C VAL A 79 -2.08 -5.57 -14.26
N PRO A 80 -2.37 -4.95 -13.09
CA PRO A 80 -3.62 -4.23 -12.91
C PRO A 80 -3.64 -3.01 -13.84
N ARG A 81 -4.59 -3.04 -14.79
CA ARG A 81 -4.86 -1.98 -15.76
C ARG A 81 -5.26 -0.72 -15.00
N ARG A 82 -4.37 0.29 -14.95
CA ARG A 82 -4.74 1.67 -14.53
C ARG A 82 -5.93 2.11 -15.39
N VAL A 83 -7.12 2.14 -14.81
CA VAL A 83 -8.26 2.84 -15.39
C VAL A 83 -7.91 4.32 -15.35
N ARG A 84 -7.45 4.85 -16.49
CA ARG A 84 -7.41 6.30 -16.70
C ARG A 84 -8.85 6.79 -16.59
N ARG A 85 -9.18 7.50 -15.50
CA ARG A 85 -10.43 8.25 -15.42
C ARG A 85 -10.43 9.25 -16.58
N ARG A 86 -11.27 8.99 -17.57
CA ARG A 86 -11.61 9.90 -18.65
C ARG A 86 -12.24 11.13 -17.98
N GLY A 87 -11.60 12.29 -18.07
CA GLY A 87 -12.16 13.54 -17.59
C GLY A 87 -13.53 13.81 -18.23
N PRO A 88 -14.44 14.51 -17.54
CA PRO A 88 -15.76 14.79 -18.09
C PRO A 88 -15.60 15.67 -19.33
N ALA A 89 -16.11 15.18 -20.47
CA ALA A 89 -16.20 15.96 -21.69
C ALA A 89 -17.17 17.13 -21.42
N THR A 90 -16.64 18.35 -21.48
CA THR A 90 -17.41 19.59 -21.46
C THR A 90 -18.55 19.51 -22.47
N ALA A 91 -19.79 19.47 -21.98
CA ALA A 91 -20.97 19.55 -22.83
C ALA A 91 -21.01 20.95 -23.47
N VAL A 92 -20.78 21.00 -24.78
CA VAL A 92 -21.06 22.18 -25.61
C VAL A 92 -22.56 22.44 -25.56
N ARG A 93 -22.94 23.62 -25.05
CA ARG A 93 -24.31 24.14 -25.07
C ARG A 93 -24.74 24.36 -26.53
N PRO A 94 -25.89 23.83 -27.00
CA PRO A 94 -26.44 24.27 -28.27
C PRO A 94 -27.04 25.68 -28.11
N ALA A 95 -26.66 26.58 -29.02
CA ALA A 95 -27.22 27.91 -29.16
C ALA A 95 -28.68 27.82 -29.65
N MET A 96 -29.56 28.62 -29.05
CA MET A 96 -30.94 28.76 -29.50
C MET A 96 -30.99 29.60 -30.79
N PRO A 97 -31.91 29.31 -31.74
CA PRO A 97 -32.16 30.20 -32.87
C PRO A 97 -32.96 31.42 -32.41
N ALA A 98 -32.47 32.61 -32.75
CA ALA A 98 -33.24 33.85 -32.68
C ALA A 98 -34.30 33.85 -33.79
N THR A 99 -35.50 34.29 -33.45
CA THR A 99 -36.55 34.71 -34.39
C THR A 99 -36.24 36.10 -34.93
#